data_AF-A0A1W0DBH9-F1
#
_entry.id   AF-A0A1W0DBH9-F1
#
_cell.length_a   1.000
_cell.length_b   1.000
_cell.length_c   1.000
_cell.angle_alpha   90.00
_cell.angle_beta   90.00
_cell.angle_gamma   90.00
#
_symmetry.space_group_name_H-M   'P 1'
#
loop_
_entity.id
_entity.type
_entity.pdbx_description
1 polymer ?
#
loop_
_entity_poly.entity_id
_entity_poly.type
_entity_poly.pdbx_seq_one_letter_code
_entity_poly.pdbx_strand_id
1 'polypeptide(L)'
;MASAAAPVGTAASGNRAGNADAAPDQPDQAKPNAARGIDGKPLDEQQQKQVEALKARDSDVRQHEQAHLAAGGALAGGGATYSYQQGPDGKQYAIGGEVGIRLARGSTPQETISNAQTVQRAALAPADPSGQDRAVAAAAAQMEQQARIELMQQQAGKQGLSPLQARQKINSPEQQGPGLGSNIDTYA
;
A
#
# COMPACT_ATOMS: atom_id res chain seq x y z
N MET A 1 3.18 51.35 31.60
CA MET A 1 2.80 52.42 30.66
C MET A 1 1.28 52.44 30.61
N ALA A 2 0.69 53.45 31.24
CA ALA A 2 -0.74 53.63 31.43
C ALA A 2 -1.37 54.40 30.24
N SER A 3 -2.63 54.09 29.92
CA SER A 3 -3.67 54.96 29.31
C SER A 3 -4.84 54.04 28.90
N ALA A 4 -5.95 53.92 29.63
CA ALA A 4 -7.03 54.90 29.89
C ALA A 4 -7.75 55.39 28.63
N ALA A 5 -9.01 55.00 28.45
CA ALA A 5 -10.17 55.93 28.34
C ALA A 5 -11.43 55.19 27.81
N ALA A 6 -12.43 55.07 28.67
CA ALA A 6 -13.83 54.95 28.27
C ALA A 6 -14.38 56.34 27.87
N PRO A 7 -15.54 56.37 27.22
CA PRO A 7 -16.58 57.27 27.73
C PRO A 7 -17.94 56.59 27.88
N VAL A 8 -18.55 56.87 29.03
CA VAL A 8 -19.97 56.67 29.33
C VAL A 8 -20.65 58.01 29.09
N GLY A 9 -21.78 58.03 28.37
CA GLY A 9 -22.56 59.24 28.09
C GLY A 9 -24.06 58.93 28.08
N THR A 10 -24.78 59.68 28.90
CA THR A 10 -26.10 59.42 29.46
C THR A 10 -27.25 60.06 28.64
N ALA A 11 -28.39 59.35 28.61
CA ALA A 11 -29.80 59.80 28.62
C ALA A 11 -30.32 60.92 27.68
N ALA A 12 -31.34 60.57 26.88
CA ALA A 12 -32.50 61.44 26.63
C ALA A 12 -33.80 60.60 26.54
N SER A 13 -34.79 61.06 27.28
CA SER A 13 -36.13 60.51 27.49
C SER A 13 -37.12 61.01 26.44
N GLY A 14 -38.09 60.18 26.03
CA GLY A 14 -39.41 60.68 25.61
C GLY A 14 -40.13 59.97 24.46
N ASN A 15 -41.23 59.30 24.84
CA ASN A 15 -42.51 59.13 24.14
C ASN A 15 -42.80 57.94 23.20
N ARG A 16 -43.72 57.11 23.71
CA ARG A 16 -45.05 56.73 23.16
C ARG A 16 -45.20 55.55 22.19
N ALA A 17 -45.92 54.58 22.77
CA ALA A 17 -47.16 53.99 22.29
C ALA A 17 -47.07 52.86 21.24
N GLY A 18 -47.38 51.65 21.72
CA GLY A 18 -48.38 50.78 21.12
C GLY A 18 -48.04 50.15 19.77
N ASN A 19 -47.59 48.90 19.81
CA ASN A 19 -48.30 47.84 19.09
C ASN A 19 -47.84 46.48 19.62
N ALA A 20 -48.74 45.82 20.34
CA ALA A 20 -48.71 44.39 20.49
C ALA A 20 -49.28 43.83 19.18
N ASP A 21 -48.43 43.25 18.35
CA ASP A 21 -48.89 42.37 17.29
C ASP A 21 -47.97 41.16 17.19
N ALA A 22 -48.62 40.03 16.99
CA ALA A 22 -48.11 38.69 17.21
C ALA A 22 -46.88 38.40 16.35
N ALA A 23 -45.79 37.95 16.99
CA ALA A 23 -44.69 37.33 16.27
C ALA A 23 -45.15 35.96 15.75
N PRO A 24 -44.99 35.65 14.45
CA PRO A 24 -45.38 34.37 13.90
C PRO A 24 -44.47 33.25 14.42
N ASP A 25 -45.06 32.07 14.59
CA ASP A 25 -44.37 30.80 14.83
C ASP A 25 -43.12 30.70 13.95
N GLN A 26 -41.96 30.67 14.59
CA GLN A 26 -40.72 30.31 13.91
C GLN A 26 -40.84 28.83 13.49
N PRO A 27 -40.67 28.49 12.20
CA PRO A 27 -40.59 27.10 11.80
C PRO A 27 -39.37 26.48 12.50
N ASP A 28 -39.60 25.32 13.09
CA ASP A 28 -38.62 24.42 13.71
C ASP A 28 -37.23 24.58 13.10
N GLN A 29 -36.26 25.00 13.91
CA GLN A 29 -34.86 25.03 13.52
C GLN A 29 -34.39 23.59 13.29
N ALA A 30 -34.54 23.12 12.05
CA ALA A 30 -33.94 21.90 11.58
C ALA A 30 -32.44 21.95 11.86
N LYS A 31 -31.96 21.03 12.70
CA LYS A 31 -30.54 20.86 13.01
C LYS A 31 -29.74 20.91 11.69
N PRO A 32 -28.84 21.87 11.49
CA PRO A 32 -28.24 22.15 10.17
C PRO A 32 -27.26 21.08 9.67
N ASN A 33 -27.20 19.92 10.34
CA ASN A 33 -26.25 18.86 10.04
C ASN A 33 -26.88 17.45 9.96
N ALA A 34 -28.21 17.35 9.92
CA ALA A 34 -28.85 16.07 9.61
C ALA A 34 -28.52 15.69 8.16
N ALA A 35 -27.87 14.53 7.98
CA ALA A 35 -27.68 13.96 6.66
C ALA A 35 -29.04 13.88 5.96
N ARG A 36 -29.11 14.43 4.76
CA ARG A 36 -30.33 14.45 3.95
C ARG A 36 -30.27 13.33 2.93
N GLY A 37 -31.42 12.72 2.69
CA GLY A 37 -31.61 11.71 1.67
C GLY A 37 -31.55 12.29 0.26
N ILE A 38 -31.56 11.40 -0.73
CA ILE A 38 -31.63 11.75 -2.15
C ILE A 38 -32.85 12.64 -2.48
N ASP A 39 -33.94 12.48 -1.73
CA ASP A 39 -35.17 13.28 -1.85
C ASP A 39 -35.13 14.62 -1.09
N GLY A 40 -33.98 14.95 -0.49
CA GLY A 40 -33.77 16.18 0.27
C GLY A 40 -34.38 16.18 1.67
N LYS A 41 -35.04 15.10 2.09
CA LYS A 41 -35.62 14.97 3.43
C LYS A 41 -34.57 14.48 4.43
N PRO A 42 -34.76 14.74 5.74
CA PRO A 42 -33.91 14.14 6.77
C PRO A 42 -33.97 12.61 6.68
N LEU A 43 -32.82 11.95 6.81
CA LEU A 43 -32.76 10.49 6.90
C LEU A 43 -33.46 9.99 8.17
N ASP A 44 -34.15 8.85 8.06
CA ASP A 44 -34.63 8.11 9.22
C ASP A 44 -33.48 7.37 9.95
N GLU A 45 -33.75 6.82 11.13
CA GLU A 45 -32.73 6.15 11.95
C GLU A 45 -32.08 4.96 11.22
N GLN A 46 -32.84 4.22 10.42
CA GLN A 46 -32.32 3.06 9.68
C GLN A 46 -31.39 3.50 8.55
N GLN A 47 -31.80 4.51 7.80
CA GLN A 47 -30.98 5.11 6.75
C GLN A 47 -29.71 5.75 7.33
N GLN A 48 -29.79 6.35 8.52
CA GLN A 48 -28.64 6.95 9.18
C GLN A 48 -27.62 5.89 9.60
N LYS A 49 -28.07 4.78 10.20
CA LYS A 49 -27.22 3.61 10.49
C LYS A 49 -26.59 3.01 9.23
N GLN A 50 -27.35 2.96 8.14
CA GLN A 50 -26.82 2.48 6.86
C GLN A 50 -25.69 3.37 6.34
N VAL A 51 -25.85 4.70 6.40
CA VAL A 51 -24.80 5.65 6.00
C VAL A 51 -23.56 5.51 6.89
N GLU A 52 -23.74 5.32 8.20
CA GLU A 52 -22.62 5.10 9.13
C GLU A 52 -21.86 3.81 8.81
N ALA A 53 -22.57 2.71 8.53
CA ALA A 53 -21.95 1.45 8.12
C ALA A 53 -21.18 1.57 6.79
N LEU A 54 -21.75 2.28 5.81
CA LEU A 54 -21.09 2.54 4.52
C LEU A 54 -19.83 3.40 4.69
N LYS A 55 -19.87 4.42 5.55
CA LYS A 55 -18.69 5.25 5.88
C LYS A 55 -17.58 4.45 6.53
N ALA A 56 -17.93 3.59 7.50
CA ALA A 56 -16.96 2.72 8.16
C ALA A 56 -16.28 1.83 7.11
N ARG A 57 -17.08 1.18 6.26
CA ARG A 57 -16.54 0.30 5.21
C ARG A 57 -15.69 1.05 4.18
N ASP A 58 -16.08 2.24 3.75
CA ASP A 58 -15.28 3.07 2.83
C ASP A 58 -13.93 3.44 3.44
N SER A 59 -13.91 3.81 4.72
CA SER A 59 -12.66 4.08 5.44
C SER A 59 -11.76 2.84 5.48
N ASP A 60 -12.32 1.69 5.85
CA ASP A 60 -11.57 0.43 5.94
C ASP A 60 -10.99 0.01 4.59
N VAL A 61 -11.79 0.06 3.53
CA VAL A 61 -11.36 -0.26 2.16
C VAL A 61 -10.24 0.67 1.72
N ARG A 62 -10.38 1.99 1.93
CA ARG A 62 -9.34 2.94 1.54
C ARG A 62 -8.06 2.73 2.32
N GLN A 63 -8.14 2.45 3.62
CA GLN A 63 -6.96 2.15 4.42
C GLN A 63 -6.29 0.85 3.96
N HIS A 64 -7.07 -0.17 3.61
CA HIS A 64 -6.59 -1.42 3.05
C HIS A 64 -5.80 -1.18 1.77
N GLU A 65 -6.40 -0.50 0.79
CA GLU A 65 -5.72 -0.21 -0.48
C GLU A 65 -4.50 0.71 -0.30
N GLN A 66 -4.58 1.68 0.60
CA GLN A 66 -3.47 2.57 0.89
C GLN A 66 -2.26 1.80 1.45
N ALA A 67 -2.49 0.77 2.26
CA ALA A 67 -1.42 -0.07 2.80
C ALA A 67 -0.69 -0.82 1.67
N HIS A 68 -1.44 -1.38 0.73
CA HIS A 68 -0.86 -2.01 -0.46
C HIS A 68 -0.02 -1.02 -1.29
N LEU A 69 -0.56 0.16 -1.60
CA LEU A 69 0.15 1.18 -2.39
C LEU A 69 1.45 1.64 -1.72
N ALA A 70 1.38 1.93 -0.41
CA ALA A 70 2.52 2.41 0.35
C ALA A 70 3.67 1.39 0.37
N ALA A 71 3.36 0.11 0.45
CA ALA A 71 4.35 -0.95 0.47
C ALA A 71 4.81 -1.40 -0.93
N GLY A 72 3.97 -1.24 -1.96
CA GLY A 72 4.27 -1.63 -3.34
C GLY A 72 5.26 -0.72 -4.06
N GLY A 73 5.31 0.57 -3.72
CA GLY A 73 6.22 1.53 -4.35
C GLY A 73 6.13 1.49 -5.88
N ALA A 74 7.27 1.36 -6.56
CA ALA A 74 7.32 1.31 -8.03
C ALA A 74 6.67 0.04 -8.65
N LEU A 75 6.47 -1.01 -7.85
CA LEU A 75 5.83 -2.26 -8.30
C LEU A 75 4.31 -2.26 -8.09
N ALA A 76 3.76 -1.22 -7.45
CA ALA A 76 2.34 -0.96 -7.54
C ALA A 76 1.99 -0.69 -9.01
N GLY A 77 1.13 -1.54 -9.56
CA GLY A 77 0.71 -1.55 -10.96
C GLY A 77 -0.10 -0.34 -11.40
N GLY A 78 -0.35 0.58 -10.48
CA GLY A 78 -1.11 1.82 -10.64
C GLY A 78 -1.57 2.33 -9.29
N GLY A 79 -2.59 3.19 -9.30
CA GLY A 79 -3.35 3.53 -8.09
C GLY A 79 -4.33 2.43 -7.69
N ALA A 80 -5.01 2.62 -6.57
CA ALA A 80 -6.09 1.76 -6.14
C ALA A 80 -7.32 1.93 -7.05
N THR A 81 -7.98 0.81 -7.34
CA THR A 81 -9.30 0.79 -7.97
C THR A 81 -10.34 0.48 -6.91
N TYR A 82 -11.54 1.04 -7.03
CA TYR A 82 -12.61 0.89 -6.04
C TYR A 82 -13.93 0.50 -6.68
N SER A 83 -14.69 -0.34 -5.99
CA SER A 83 -16.10 -0.58 -6.27
C SER A 83 -16.96 0.18 -5.27
N TYR A 84 -18.04 0.78 -5.75
CA TYR A 84 -18.84 1.73 -4.98
C TYR A 84 -20.27 1.26 -4.78
N GLN A 85 -20.84 1.65 -3.64
CA GLN A 85 -22.26 1.57 -3.36
C GLN A 85 -22.80 2.97 -3.06
N GLN A 86 -23.97 3.29 -3.63
CA GLN A 86 -24.68 4.52 -3.30
C GLN A 86 -25.46 4.36 -1.99
N GLY A 87 -25.26 5.29 -1.06
CA GLY A 87 -26.03 5.39 0.19
C GLY A 87 -27.37 6.11 0.00
N PRO A 88 -28.27 6.04 1.00
CA PRO A 88 -29.56 6.75 0.95
C PRO A 88 -29.41 8.28 0.96
N ASP A 89 -28.23 8.79 1.31
CA ASP A 89 -27.81 10.19 1.21
C ASP A 89 -27.32 10.59 -0.20
N GLY A 90 -27.36 9.67 -1.17
CA GLY A 90 -26.95 9.89 -2.56
C GLY A 90 -25.44 9.84 -2.79
N LYS A 91 -24.63 9.69 -1.73
CA LYS A 91 -23.17 9.62 -1.85
C LYS A 91 -22.71 8.21 -2.21
N GLN A 92 -21.55 8.13 -2.84
CA GLN A 92 -20.89 6.86 -3.14
C GLN A 92 -19.85 6.53 -2.08
N TYR A 93 -19.86 5.28 -1.63
CA TYR A 93 -18.96 4.73 -0.62
C TYR A 93 -18.23 3.52 -1.19
N ALA A 94 -16.91 3.44 -1.03
CA ALA A 94 -16.15 2.28 -1.48
C ALA A 94 -16.51 1.07 -0.61
N ILE A 95 -16.92 -0.02 -1.24
CA ILE A 95 -17.28 -1.27 -0.54
C ILE A 95 -16.31 -2.41 -0.84
N GLY A 96 -15.43 -2.20 -1.83
CA GLY A 96 -14.28 -3.01 -2.13
C GLY A 96 -13.25 -2.19 -2.91
N GLY A 97 -12.02 -2.68 -2.93
CA GLY A 97 -10.93 -2.09 -3.69
C GLY A 97 -9.90 -3.14 -4.05
N GLU A 98 -9.00 -2.77 -4.94
CA GLU A 98 -7.82 -3.56 -5.24
C GLU A 98 -6.66 -2.67 -5.71
N VAL A 99 -5.44 -3.11 -5.38
CA VAL A 99 -4.20 -2.57 -5.91
C VAL A 99 -3.51 -3.67 -6.69
N GLY A 100 -3.41 -3.51 -8.01
CA GLY A 100 -2.64 -4.45 -8.82
C GLY A 100 -1.17 -4.37 -8.42
N ILE A 101 -0.55 -5.45 -7.97
CA ILE A 101 0.89 -5.51 -7.68
C ILE A 101 1.58 -6.29 -8.80
N ARG A 102 2.57 -5.67 -9.45
CA ARG A 102 3.29 -6.32 -10.57
C ARG A 102 4.32 -7.29 -10.04
N LEU A 103 4.09 -8.57 -10.30
CA LEU A 103 5.07 -9.62 -10.09
C LEU A 103 5.97 -9.75 -11.33
N ALA A 104 7.14 -9.11 -11.29
CA ALA A 104 8.07 -9.08 -12.41
C ALA A 104 9.49 -9.48 -11.99
N ARG A 105 10.14 -10.32 -12.80
CA ARG A 105 11.57 -10.63 -12.66
C ARG A 105 12.40 -9.41 -13.03
N GLY A 106 13.54 -9.28 -12.38
CA GLY A 106 14.56 -8.29 -12.74
C GLY A 106 15.51 -8.83 -13.82
N SER A 107 16.41 -7.97 -14.29
CA SER A 107 17.48 -8.34 -15.23
C SER A 107 18.55 -9.24 -14.60
N THR A 108 18.62 -9.26 -13.27
CA THR A 108 19.53 -10.12 -12.49
C THR A 108 18.77 -10.93 -11.45
N PRO A 109 19.33 -12.05 -10.95
CA PRO A 109 18.74 -12.78 -9.83
C PRO A 109 18.58 -11.91 -8.57
N GLN A 110 19.54 -11.03 -8.29
CA GLN A 110 19.50 -10.10 -7.16
C GLN A 110 18.33 -9.12 -7.27
N GLU A 111 18.13 -8.54 -8.44
CA GLU A 111 16.99 -7.66 -8.70
C GLU A 111 15.66 -8.44 -8.60
N THR A 112 15.62 -9.67 -9.10
CA THR A 112 14.44 -10.54 -8.96
C THR A 112 14.11 -10.83 -7.50
N ILE A 113 15.11 -11.10 -6.65
CA ILE A 113 14.93 -11.27 -5.20
C ILE A 113 14.36 -9.98 -4.58
N SER A 114 14.93 -8.83 -4.91
CA SER A 114 14.46 -7.52 -4.40
C SER A 114 13.01 -7.23 -4.82
N ASN A 115 12.67 -7.49 -6.09
CA ASN A 115 11.32 -7.32 -6.60
C ASN A 115 10.34 -8.25 -5.89
N ALA A 116 10.67 -9.54 -5.80
CA ALA A 116 9.86 -10.53 -5.12
C ALA A 116 9.60 -10.18 -3.64
N GLN A 117 10.62 -9.72 -2.92
CA GLN A 117 10.47 -9.27 -1.52
C GLN A 117 9.57 -8.04 -1.41
N THR A 118 9.66 -7.11 -2.36
CA THR A 118 8.79 -5.92 -2.39
C THR A 118 7.34 -6.33 -2.66
N VAL A 119 7.10 -7.24 -3.61
CA VAL A 119 5.76 -7.77 -3.89
C VAL A 119 5.18 -8.51 -2.67
N GLN A 120 5.98 -9.35 -1.99
CA GLN A 120 5.54 -10.03 -0.76
C GLN A 120 5.12 -9.03 0.33
N ARG A 121 5.97 -8.03 0.60
CA ARG A 121 5.65 -7.00 1.60
C ARG A 121 4.41 -6.21 1.22
N ALA A 122 4.24 -5.86 -0.05
CA ALA A 122 3.10 -5.12 -0.55
C ALA A 122 1.80 -5.91 -0.42
N ALA A 123 1.80 -7.17 -0.83
CA ALA A 123 0.63 -8.03 -0.76
C ALA A 123 0.23 -8.34 0.69
N LEU A 124 1.19 -8.44 1.62
CA LEU A 124 0.90 -8.69 3.03
C LEU A 124 0.80 -7.41 3.88
N ALA A 125 0.75 -6.23 3.26
CA ALA A 125 0.79 -4.95 3.97
C ALA A 125 -0.46 -4.64 4.81
N PRO A 126 -1.70 -4.90 4.33
CA PRO A 126 -2.88 -4.68 5.16
C PRO A 126 -2.91 -5.61 6.37
N ALA A 127 -3.58 -5.20 7.44
CA ALA A 127 -3.70 -6.00 8.66
C ALA A 127 -4.47 -7.31 8.45
N ASP A 128 -5.42 -7.32 7.50
CA ASP A 128 -6.17 -8.51 7.09
C ASP A 128 -6.08 -8.68 5.57
N PRO A 129 -4.98 -9.23 5.03
CA PRO A 129 -4.80 -9.39 3.58
C PRO A 129 -5.81 -10.39 3.02
N SER A 130 -6.36 -10.12 1.84
CA SER A 130 -7.34 -11.01 1.21
C SER A 130 -6.73 -12.34 0.76
N GLY A 131 -7.57 -13.28 0.32
CA GLY A 131 -7.09 -14.53 -0.28
C GLY A 131 -6.24 -14.31 -1.53
N GLN A 132 -6.59 -13.30 -2.34
CA GLN A 132 -5.85 -12.93 -3.53
C GLN A 132 -4.47 -12.37 -3.18
N ASP A 133 -4.39 -11.52 -2.16
CA ASP A 133 -3.11 -10.92 -1.75
C ASP A 133 -2.16 -11.99 -1.22
N ARG A 134 -2.67 -12.92 -0.40
CA ARG A 134 -1.88 -14.07 0.07
C ARG A 134 -1.38 -14.94 -1.09
N ALA A 135 -2.19 -15.11 -2.14
CA ALA A 135 -1.75 -15.84 -3.34
C ALA A 135 -0.63 -15.11 -4.09
N VAL A 136 -0.71 -13.77 -4.22
CA VAL A 136 0.35 -12.94 -4.80
C VAL A 136 1.63 -13.03 -3.97
N ALA A 137 1.52 -12.96 -2.65
CA ALA A 137 2.66 -13.11 -1.74
C ALA A 137 3.31 -14.49 -1.88
N ALA A 138 2.51 -15.57 -1.97
CA ALA A 138 3.02 -16.92 -2.17
C ALA A 138 3.75 -17.05 -3.53
N ALA A 139 3.19 -16.51 -4.61
CA ALA A 139 3.82 -16.52 -5.93
C ALA A 139 5.16 -15.75 -5.93
N ALA A 140 5.20 -14.61 -5.23
CA ALA A 140 6.42 -13.85 -5.06
C ALA A 140 7.47 -14.59 -4.22
N ALA A 141 7.07 -15.31 -3.16
CA ALA A 141 7.97 -16.16 -2.39
C ALA A 141 8.59 -17.26 -3.26
N GLN A 142 7.82 -17.90 -4.15
CA GLN A 142 8.36 -18.88 -5.10
C GLN A 142 9.38 -18.25 -6.07
N MET A 143 9.08 -17.06 -6.60
CA MET A 143 10.00 -16.32 -7.45
C MET A 143 11.31 -15.98 -6.74
N GLU A 144 11.25 -15.58 -5.46
CA GLU A 144 12.43 -15.32 -4.65
C GLU A 144 13.31 -16.56 -4.49
N GLN A 145 12.72 -17.71 -4.16
CA GLN A 145 13.47 -18.96 -4.00
C GLN A 145 14.18 -19.36 -5.30
N GLN A 146 13.48 -19.28 -6.43
CA GLN A 146 14.06 -19.57 -7.73
C GLN A 146 15.25 -18.65 -8.06
N ALA A 147 15.11 -17.35 -7.78
CA ALA A 147 16.18 -16.38 -8.01
C ALA A 147 17.38 -16.58 -7.06
N ARG A 148 17.15 -17.02 -5.81
CA ARG A 148 18.23 -17.39 -4.89
C ARG A 148 19.05 -18.58 -5.42
N ILE A 149 18.40 -19.58 -6.02
CA ILE A 149 19.07 -20.72 -6.65
C ILE A 149 19.93 -20.25 -7.83
N GLU A 150 19.37 -19.41 -8.72
CA GLU A 150 20.10 -18.84 -9.85
C GLU A 150 21.33 -18.03 -9.40
N LEU A 151 21.19 -17.24 -8.33
CA LEU A 151 22.29 -16.46 -7.77
C LEU A 151 23.45 -17.35 -7.31
N MET A 152 23.15 -18.46 -6.62
CA MET A 152 24.18 -19.41 -6.17
C MET A 152 24.90 -20.07 -7.34
N GLN A 153 24.18 -20.45 -8.40
CA GLN A 153 24.78 -21.04 -9.61
C GLN A 153 25.71 -20.05 -10.31
N GLN A 154 25.32 -18.77 -10.40
CA GLN A 154 26.17 -17.73 -10.98
C GLN A 154 27.46 -17.51 -10.17
N GLN A 155 27.40 -17.63 -8.83
CA GLN A 155 28.58 -17.51 -7.97
C GLN A 155 29.51 -18.72 -8.12
N ALA A 156 28.97 -19.94 -8.16
CA ALA A 156 29.74 -21.17 -8.35
C ALA A 156 30.45 -21.19 -9.72
N GLY A 157 29.77 -20.79 -10.80
CA GLY A 157 30.35 -20.68 -12.13
C GLY A 157 31.47 -19.63 -12.24
N LYS A 158 31.39 -18.54 -11.47
CA LYS A 158 32.44 -17.51 -11.40
C LYS A 158 33.66 -17.94 -10.58
N GLN A 159 33.49 -18.80 -9.57
CA GLN A 159 34.59 -19.32 -8.74
C GLN A 159 35.43 -20.41 -9.44
N GLY A 160 34.87 -21.10 -10.45
CA GLY A 160 35.58 -22.10 -11.25
C GLY A 160 36.71 -21.56 -12.16
N LEU A 161 36.93 -20.25 -12.20
CA LEU A 161 37.92 -19.56 -13.04
C LEU A 161 38.91 -18.72 -12.22
N SER A 162 39.42 -19.23 -11.08
CA SER A 162 40.46 -18.50 -10.36
C SER A 162 41.72 -18.35 -11.24
N PRO A 163 42.19 -17.12 -11.55
CA PRO A 163 43.43 -16.91 -12.31
C PRO A 163 44.66 -17.48 -11.58
N LEU A 164 44.53 -17.78 -10.29
CA LEU A 164 45.56 -18.32 -9.43
C LEU A 164 45.90 -19.78 -9.78
N GLN A 165 44.92 -20.61 -10.17
CA GLN A 165 45.18 -21.98 -10.63
C GLN A 165 45.77 -22.01 -12.05
N ALA A 166 45.35 -21.08 -12.92
CA ALA A 166 45.93 -20.92 -14.24
C ALA A 166 47.41 -20.51 -14.16
N ARG A 167 47.80 -19.64 -13.22
CA ARG A 167 49.19 -19.20 -13.00
C ARG A 167 50.10 -20.25 -12.35
N GLN A 168 49.56 -21.14 -11.50
CA GLN A 168 50.35 -22.22 -10.91
C GLN A 168 50.76 -23.31 -11.91
N LYS A 169 49.99 -23.51 -13.00
CA LYS A 169 50.39 -24.44 -14.07
C LYS A 169 51.49 -23.91 -15.01
N ILE A 170 51.75 -22.60 -15.02
CA ILE A 170 52.74 -21.98 -15.91
C ILE A 170 54.15 -21.93 -15.29
N ASN A 171 54.25 -22.11 -13.96
CA ASN A 171 55.51 -21.99 -13.21
C ASN A 171 56.09 -23.35 -12.74
N SER A 172 55.59 -24.48 -13.24
CA SER A 172 56.25 -25.78 -13.02
C SER A 172 57.31 -25.99 -14.10
N PRO A 173 58.62 -25.96 -13.78
CA PRO A 173 59.66 -26.24 -14.76
C PRO A 173 59.66 -27.74 -15.07
N GLU A 174 59.64 -28.05 -16.36
CA GLU A 174 59.92 -29.37 -16.91
C GLU A 174 61.24 -29.92 -16.35
N GLN A 175 61.19 -31.06 -15.65
CA GLN A 175 62.34 -31.95 -15.56
C GLN A 175 62.23 -32.95 -16.71
N GLN A 176 62.99 -32.67 -17.77
CA GLN A 176 63.29 -33.62 -18.83
C GLN A 176 64.24 -34.71 -18.30
N GLY A 177 63.90 -35.96 -18.57
CA GLY A 177 64.80 -37.10 -18.48
C GLY A 177 64.22 -38.30 -19.23
N PRO A 178 64.91 -38.85 -20.25
CA PRO A 178 64.43 -40.02 -20.98
C PRO A 178 64.85 -41.29 -20.26
N GLY A 179 63.89 -42.16 -19.92
CA GLY A 179 64.13 -43.42 -19.25
C GLY A 179 63.19 -44.50 -19.74
N LEU A 180 63.70 -45.35 -20.63
CA LEU A 180 63.13 -46.62 -21.09
C LEU A 180 62.73 -47.51 -19.89
N GLY A 181 61.58 -48.18 -19.99
CA GLY A 181 61.19 -49.19 -19.01
C GLY A 181 59.78 -49.70 -19.25
N SER A 182 59.66 -50.71 -20.12
CA SER A 182 58.52 -51.60 -20.24
C SER A 182 58.01 -52.04 -18.87
N ASN A 183 56.69 -52.17 -18.70
CA ASN A 183 56.06 -53.36 -18.12
C ASN A 183 54.57 -53.37 -18.48
N ILE A 184 54.20 -54.48 -19.13
CA ILE A 184 52.85 -54.94 -19.42
C ILE A 184 52.38 -55.69 -18.17
N ASP A 185 51.23 -55.32 -17.61
CA ASP A 185 50.48 -56.19 -16.71
C ASP A 185 49.03 -56.27 -17.18
N THR A 186 48.80 -57.32 -17.98
CA THR A 186 47.51 -57.97 -18.18
C THR A 186 47.21 -58.87 -17.00
N TYR A 187 46.05 -58.74 -16.36
CA TYR A 187 45.34 -59.89 -15.74
C TYR A 187 43.82 -59.66 -15.71
N ALA A 188 43.14 -60.81 -15.71
CA ALA A 188 41.73 -61.12 -15.94
C ALA A 188 40.68 -60.40 -15.08
#